data_AF-C4FD66-F1
#
_entry.id   AF-C4FD66-F1
#
_cell.length_a   1.000
_cell.length_b   1.000
_cell.length_c   1.000
_cell.angle_alpha   90.00
_cell.angle_beta   90.00
_cell.angle_gamma   90.00
#
_symmetry.space_group_name_H-M   'P 1'
#
loop_
_entity.id
_entity.type
_entity.pdbx_description
1 polymer ?
#
loop_
_entity_poly.entity_id
_entity_poly.type
_entity_poly.pdbx_seq_one_letter_code
_entity_poly.pdbx_strand_id
1 'polypeptide(L)' 'MGLAVSKSVGNAVTRNSVKRRFRVLASRYEHTLPEGVDVVLRAKPSAASASFQSLDEQMATGFEAVALKLHQD' A
#
# COMPACT_ATOMS: atom_id res chain seq x y z
N MET A 1 8.17 4.08 5.76
CA MET A 1 7.09 4.11 4.73
C MET A 1 6.14 5.31 4.85
N GLY A 2 5.74 5.88 3.71
CA GLY A 2 4.71 6.94 3.61
C GLY A 2 3.40 6.45 2.98
N LEU A 3 2.27 7.10 3.29
CA LEU A 3 0.96 6.82 2.68
C LEU A 3 0.34 8.08 2.06
N ALA A 4 0.03 8.01 0.77
CA ALA A 4 -0.66 9.06 0.03
C ALA A 4 -2.09 8.63 -0.36
N VAL A 5 -3.10 9.30 0.20
CA VAL A 5 -4.53 9.04 -0.09
C VAL A 5 -5.19 10.35 -0.53
N SER A 6 -5.45 10.47 -1.83
CA SER A 6 -5.99 11.69 -2.45
C SER A 6 -7.47 11.93 -2.14
N LYS A 7 -7.96 13.16 -2.39
CA LYS A 7 -9.38 13.52 -2.27
C LYS A 7 -10.29 12.67 -3.16
N SER A 8 -9.79 12.20 -4.31
CA SER A 8 -10.54 11.34 -5.23
C SER A 8 -10.90 9.96 -4.68
N VAL A 9 -10.28 9.53 -3.56
CA VAL A 9 -10.64 8.28 -2.87
C VAL A 9 -11.95 8.42 -2.07
N GLY A 10 -12.32 9.64 -1.68
CA GLY A 10 -13.57 9.90 -0.97
C GLY A 10 -13.43 10.91 0.15
N ASN A 11 -14.45 10.97 1.00
CA ASN A 11 -14.49 11.87 2.15
C ASN A 11 -13.41 11.51 3.20
N ALA A 12 -13.31 12.30 4.27
CA ALA A 12 -12.31 12.09 5.31
C ALA A 12 -12.42 10.70 5.98
N VAL A 13 -13.64 10.21 6.22
CA VAL A 13 -13.89 8.92 6.87
C VAL A 13 -13.45 7.77 5.96
N THR A 14 -13.85 7.77 4.69
CA THR A 14 -13.42 6.78 3.69
C THR A 14 -11.91 6.76 3.54
N ARG A 15 -11.27 7.93 3.42
CA ARG A 15 -9.79 8.03 3.31
C ARG A 15 -9.11 7.51 4.57
N ASN A 16 -9.61 7.82 5.76
CA ASN A 16 -9.03 7.33 7.02
C ASN A 16 -9.18 5.82 7.17
N SER A 17 -10.31 5.25 6.73
CA SER A 17 -10.50 3.80 6.64
C SER A 17 -9.48 3.16 5.70
N VAL A 18 -9.28 3.72 4.50
CA VAL A 18 -8.26 3.25 3.54
C VAL A 18 -6.86 3.34 4.14
N LYS A 19 -6.48 4.47 4.76
CA LYS A 19 -5.19 4.60 5.45
C LYS A 19 -5.00 3.54 6.52
N ARG A 20 -6.03 3.27 7.34
CA ARG A 20 -5.96 2.25 8.40
C ARG A 20 -5.74 0.85 7.81
N ARG A 21 -6.48 0.49 6.77
CA ARG A 21 -6.31 -0.78 6.05
C ARG A 21 -4.91 -0.90 5.45
N PHE A 22 -4.44 0.14 4.76
CA PHE A 22 -3.12 0.16 4.13
C PHE A 22 -1.98 0.04 5.15
N ARG A 23 -2.05 0.71 6.32
CA ARG A 23 -1.02 0.56 7.36
C ARG A 23 -0.86 -0.88 7.83
N VAL A 24 -1.99 -1.56 8.10
CA VAL A 24 -1.98 -2.95 8.57
C VAL A 24 -1.42 -3.89 7.50
N LEU A 25 -1.80 -3.68 6.23
CA LEU A 25 -1.29 -4.49 5.13
C LEU A 25 0.18 -4.21 4.87
N ALA A 26 0.59 -2.95 4.82
CA ALA A 26 1.96 -2.55 4.57
C ALA A 26 2.92 -3.11 5.65
N SER A 27 2.54 -3.08 6.93
CA SER A 27 3.36 -3.67 8.01
C SER A 27 3.54 -5.18 7.87
N ARG A 28 2.66 -5.89 7.16
CA ARG A 28 2.82 -7.33 6.91
C ARG A 28 3.92 -7.60 5.89
N TYR A 29 4.15 -6.71 4.93
CA TYR A 29 5.07 -6.94 3.80
C TYR A 29 6.34 -6.07 3.86
N GLU A 30 6.42 -5.08 4.75
CA GLU A 30 7.61 -4.20 4.86
C GLU A 30 8.92 -4.96 5.01
N HIS A 31 8.89 -6.11 5.70
CA HIS A 31 10.06 -6.97 5.91
C HIS A 31 10.60 -7.63 4.62
N THR A 32 9.84 -7.63 3.52
CA THR A 32 10.28 -8.19 2.24
C THR A 32 11.10 -7.18 1.42
N LEU A 33 11.13 -5.92 1.85
CA LEU A 33 11.90 -4.88 1.18
C LEU A 33 13.34 -4.86 1.70
N PRO A 34 14.34 -4.56 0.85
CA PRO A 34 15.71 -4.31 1.29
C PRO A 34 15.81 -3.16 2.30
N GLU A 35 16.82 -3.19 3.16
CA GLU A 35 17.09 -2.07 4.06
C GLU A 35 17.52 -0.81 3.31
N GLY A 36 17.24 0.37 3.87
CA GLY A 36 17.67 1.65 3.32
C GLY A 36 16.80 2.22 2.21
N VAL A 37 15.61 1.66 1.95
CA VAL A 37 14.68 2.18 0.93
C VAL A 37 13.48 2.91 1.53
N ASP A 38 13.14 4.04 0.92
CA ASP A 38 11.92 4.79 1.24
C ASP A 38 10.79 4.43 0.28
N VAL A 39 9.72 3.84 0.81
CA VAL A 39 8.53 3.46 0.03
C VAL A 39 7.33 4.34 0.37
N VAL A 40 6.64 4.82 -0.66
CA VAL A 40 5.37 5.55 -0.56
C VAL A 40 4.25 4.77 -1.25
N LEU A 41 3.21 4.40 -0.51
CA LEU A 41 2.03 3.74 -1.07
C LEU A 41 0.96 4.77 -1.41
N ARG A 42 0.52 4.77 -2.67
CA ARG A 42 -0.56 5.63 -3.17
C ARG A 42 -1.84 4.85 -3.37
N ALA A 43 -2.90 5.24 -2.67
CA ALA A 43 -4.22 4.68 -2.89
C ALA A 43 -4.88 5.25 -4.16
N LYS A 44 -5.34 4.37 -5.05
CA LYS A 44 -6.21 4.73 -6.19
C LYS A 44 -7.67 4.84 -5.72
N PRO A 45 -8.56 5.56 -6.45
CA PRO A 45 -9.97 5.67 -6.08
C PRO A 45 -10.68 4.34 -5.81
N SER A 46 -10.33 3.28 -6.54
CA SER A 46 -10.86 1.92 -6.34
C SER A 46 -10.60 1.33 -4.95
N ALA A 47 -9.60 1.81 -4.21
CA ALA A 47 -9.31 1.35 -2.86
C ALA A 47 -10.43 1.67 -1.85
N ALA A 48 -11.31 2.62 -2.18
CA ALA A 48 -12.45 2.97 -1.34
C ALA A 48 -13.41 1.78 -1.15
N SER A 49 -13.74 1.10 -2.25
CA SER A 49 -14.71 0.00 -2.32
C SER A 49 -14.08 -1.39 -2.37
N ALA A 50 -12.76 -1.50 -2.59
CA ALA A 50 -12.07 -2.78 -2.58
C ALA A 50 -12.22 -3.50 -1.24
N SER A 51 -12.42 -4.82 -1.30
CA SER A 51 -12.40 -5.69 -0.12
C SER A 51 -11.01 -5.70 0.51
N PHE A 52 -10.94 -6.03 1.81
CA PHE A 52 -9.65 -6.13 2.48
C PHE A 52 -8.74 -7.18 1.85
N GLN A 53 -9.31 -8.34 1.46
CA GLN A 53 -8.58 -9.41 0.79
C GLN A 53 -7.99 -8.96 -0.56
N SER A 54 -8.77 -8.28 -1.39
CA SER A 54 -8.28 -7.79 -2.69
C SER A 54 -7.15 -6.76 -2.52
N LEU A 55 -7.21 -5.95 -1.46
CA LEU A 55 -6.12 -5.03 -1.12
C LEU A 55 -4.88 -5.76 -0.60
N ASP A 56 -5.06 -6.87 0.13
CA ASP A 56 -3.97 -7.71 0.65
C ASP A 56 -3.19 -8.35 -0.50
N GLU A 57 -3.90 -8.98 -1.44
CA GLU A 57 -3.33 -9.58 -2.66
C GLU A 57 -2.56 -8.55 -3.49
N GLN A 58 -3.14 -7.37 -3.72
CA GLN A 58 -2.47 -6.28 -4.44
C GLN A 58 -1.24 -5.76 -3.69
N MET A 59 -1.27 -5.72 -2.35
CA MET A 59 -0.13 -5.31 -1.55
C MET A 59 1.03 -6.31 -1.70
N ALA A 60 0.73 -7.60 -1.57
CA ALA A 60 1.72 -8.67 -1.73
C ALA A 60 2.43 -8.59 -3.09
N THR A 61 1.66 -8.56 -4.19
CA THR A 61 2.22 -8.44 -5.54
C THR A 61 3.02 -7.15 -5.72
N GLY A 62 2.55 -6.03 -5.16
CA GLY A 62 3.26 -4.75 -5.25
C GLY A 62 4.62 -4.77 -4.56
N PHE A 63 4.70 -5.34 -3.35
CA PHE A 63 5.94 -5.41 -2.59
C PHE A 63 6.94 -6.39 -3.20
N GLU A 64 6.48 -7.55 -3.66
CA GLU A 64 7.32 -8.53 -4.39
C GLU A 64 7.94 -7.90 -5.63
N ALA A 65 7.15 -7.18 -6.43
CA ALA A 65 7.64 -6.52 -7.63
C ALA A 65 8.68 -5.43 -7.33
N VAL A 66 8.57 -4.74 -6.19
CA VAL A 66 9.58 -3.75 -5.76
C VAL A 66 10.85 -4.44 -5.30
N ALA A 67 10.74 -5.49 -4.46
CA ALA A 67 11.88 -6.25 -3.99
C ALA A 67 12.69 -6.83 -5.17
N LEU A 68 12.02 -7.44 -6.14
CA LEU A 68 12.67 -8.01 -7.33
C LEU A 68 13.42 -6.96 -8.16
N LYS A 69 12.89 -5.74 -8.28
CA LYS A 69 13.56 -4.66 -9.01
C LYS A 69 14.78 -4.13 -8.29
N LEU A 70 14.68 -3.95 -6.97
CA LEU A 70 15.79 -3.43 -6.16
C LEU A 70 16.96 -4.41 -6.04
N HIS A 71 16.75 -5.71 -6.25
CA HIS A 71 17.84 -6.70 -6.32
C HIS A 71 18.60 -6.71 -7.65
N GLN A 72 18.08 -6.04 -8.68
CA GLN A 72 18.67 -5.99 -10.02
C GLN A 72 19.52 -4.73 -10.28
N ASP A 73 19.47 -3.76 -9.36
CA ASP A 73 20.23 -2.50 -9.37
C ASP A 73 21.47 -2.59 -8.47
#